data_AF-A0A812Q178-F1
#
_entry.id   AF-A0A812Q178-F1
#
_cell.length_a   1.000
_cell.length_b   1.000
_cell.length_c   1.000
_cell.angle_alpha   90.00
_cell.angle_beta   90.00
_cell.angle_gamma   90.00
#
_symmetry.space_group_name_H-M   'P 1'
#
loop_
_entity.id
_entity.type
_entity.pdbx_description
1 polymer ?
#
loop_
_entity_poly.entity_id
_entity_poly.type
_entity_poly.pdbx_seq_one_letter_code
_entity_poly.pdbx_strand_id
1 'polypeptide(L)'
;MERAGSFGQGRRWRKEGVFMELCDDLQVFGAYHSVVFERKSSRAVLFGGQCCVNGPYEYFRGVHTLQFQEDDDDDDEGWSPLPTEGPHPCPRAQHSAAIRGCVMVIYGGANDVRQFNDVWLLDLSDCTWTEMRPDERHSEPAPPVETRIEQQNFRVKSCRSILSLRGMQLLVLGRSRKPVTGRWALYAFDLHTACWKALPAQQLALWRGNAAGWVTKLDDGKEELWVHGGHREPGSREAEQLVLPLHTGPTALLQRTIRGIHALPPENLKLVFSYLSGHLLDLL
;
A
#
# COMPACT_ATOMS: atom_id res chain seq x y z
N MET A 1 -37.64 11.02 5.09
CA MET A 1 -37.56 10.75 6.54
C MET A 1 -36.24 10.02 6.80
N GLU A 2 -35.17 10.76 7.06
CA GLU A 2 -33.83 10.20 7.26
C GLU A 2 -33.71 9.67 8.70
N ARG A 3 -33.33 8.41 8.88
CA ARG A 3 -32.91 7.90 10.19
C ARG A 3 -31.42 8.15 10.34
N ALA A 4 -31.08 9.28 10.96
CA ALA A 4 -29.79 9.46 11.60
C ALA A 4 -29.69 8.43 12.75
N GLY A 5 -28.91 7.37 12.57
CA GLY A 5 -28.54 6.48 13.66
C GLY A 5 -27.58 7.22 14.59
N SER A 6 -27.98 7.47 15.84
CA SER A 6 -27.10 8.01 16.88
C SER A 6 -26.37 6.86 17.59
N PHE A 7 -25.04 6.90 17.57
CA PHE A 7 -24.19 6.12 18.47
C PHE A 7 -23.36 7.10 19.28
N GLY A 8 -23.77 7.36 20.52
CA GLY A 8 -23.01 8.15 21.50
C GLY A 8 -22.85 9.64 21.14
N GLN A 9 -22.85 10.51 22.13
CA GLN A 9 -22.64 11.94 21.93
C GLN A 9 -21.31 12.21 21.20
N GLY A 10 -21.34 12.95 20.08
CA GLY A 10 -20.17 13.67 19.55
C GLY A 10 -19.83 13.47 18.07
N ARG A 11 -20.41 12.51 17.34
CA ARG A 11 -20.13 12.31 15.91
C ARG A 11 -21.42 12.28 15.10
N ARG A 12 -21.50 13.14 14.07
CA ARG A 12 -22.61 13.20 13.13
C ARG A 12 -22.14 12.72 11.77
N TRP A 13 -22.81 11.72 11.22
CA TRP A 13 -22.66 11.38 9.82
C TRP A 13 -23.53 12.32 9.01
N ARG A 14 -22.95 12.93 7.98
CA ARG A 14 -23.70 13.60 6.92
C ARG A 14 -23.55 12.74 5.68
N LYS A 15 -24.67 12.33 5.10
CA LYS A 15 -24.66 11.89 3.72
C LYS A 15 -24.51 13.17 2.91
N GLU A 16 -23.33 13.42 2.38
CA GLU A 16 -23.20 14.49 1.40
C GLU A 16 -24.02 14.09 0.19
N GLY A 17 -25.00 14.95 -0.13
CA GLY A 17 -25.88 14.81 -1.27
C GLY A 17 -25.16 15.25 -2.51
N VAL A 18 -24.01 14.64 -2.82
CA VAL A 18 -23.40 14.75 -4.14
C VAL A 18 -24.37 14.03 -5.08
N PHE A 19 -25.34 14.77 -5.58
CA PHE A 19 -26.23 14.32 -6.62
C PHE A 19 -25.38 14.28 -7.89
N MET A 20 -24.72 13.14 -8.09
CA MET A 20 -24.62 12.67 -9.45
C MET A 20 -26.07 12.52 -9.91
N GLU A 21 -26.59 13.49 -10.67
CA GLU A 21 -27.20 13.03 -11.92
C GLU A 21 -26.13 12.10 -12.47
N LEU A 22 -26.41 10.80 -12.42
CA LEU A 22 -25.60 9.81 -13.10
C LEU A 22 -25.62 10.28 -14.54
N CYS A 23 -24.72 11.19 -14.89
CA CYS A 23 -24.33 11.44 -16.24
C CYS A 23 -24.10 10.03 -16.76
N ASP A 24 -24.76 9.66 -17.84
CA ASP A 24 -24.73 8.29 -18.34
C ASP A 24 -23.29 7.78 -18.56
N ASP A 25 -22.30 8.69 -18.49
CA ASP A 25 -20.85 8.48 -18.53
C ASP A 25 -20.15 8.22 -17.17
N LEU A 26 -20.69 8.64 -16.01
CA LEU A 26 -20.16 8.31 -14.67
C LEU A 26 -20.80 7.01 -14.17
N GLN A 27 -20.49 5.92 -14.88
CA GLN A 27 -20.78 4.56 -14.46
C GLN A 27 -20.24 4.32 -13.05
N VAL A 28 -21.13 3.89 -12.16
CA VAL A 28 -20.91 3.45 -10.77
C VAL A 28 -19.43 3.13 -10.49
N PHE A 29 -18.76 3.97 -9.68
CA PHE A 29 -17.49 3.60 -9.06
C PHE A 29 -17.74 2.30 -8.30
N GLY A 30 -17.41 1.18 -8.92
CA GLY A 30 -17.69 -0.12 -8.35
C GLY A 30 -16.97 -0.33 -7.02
N ALA A 31 -17.04 -1.54 -6.48
CA ALA A 31 -16.33 -1.85 -5.26
C ALA A 31 -14.82 -2.03 -5.49
N TYR A 32 -14.06 -2.00 -4.39
CA TYR A 32 -12.63 -2.35 -4.37
C TYR A 32 -11.70 -1.43 -5.19
N HIS A 33 -12.08 -0.16 -5.36
CA HIS A 33 -11.17 0.91 -5.76
C HIS A 33 -10.28 1.32 -4.58
N SER A 34 -9.29 2.18 -4.85
CA SER A 34 -8.53 2.87 -3.81
C SER A 34 -8.66 4.38 -3.97
N VAL A 35 -8.73 5.07 -2.84
CA VAL A 35 -8.73 6.53 -2.77
C VAL A 35 -7.55 6.99 -1.93
N VAL A 36 -6.84 8.01 -2.39
CA VAL A 36 -5.82 8.73 -1.63
C VAL A 36 -6.21 10.19 -1.52
N PHE A 37 -5.70 10.90 -0.51
CA PHE A 37 -5.92 12.33 -0.36
C PHE A 37 -4.62 13.10 -0.62
N GLU A 38 -4.63 13.93 -1.65
CA GLU A 38 -3.53 14.80 -2.03
C GLU A 38 -3.72 16.14 -1.31
N ARG A 39 -2.83 16.41 -0.34
CA ARG A 39 -3.01 17.51 0.61
C ARG A 39 -2.74 18.89 0.00
N LYS A 40 -1.83 19.02 -0.97
CA LYS A 40 -1.41 20.33 -1.49
C LYS A 40 -2.54 20.99 -2.28
N SER A 41 -3.25 20.23 -3.10
CA SER A 41 -4.42 20.71 -3.83
C SER A 41 -5.73 20.33 -3.16
N SER A 42 -5.73 19.84 -1.91
CA SER A 42 -6.94 19.48 -1.16
C SER A 42 -7.94 18.64 -1.98
N ARG A 43 -7.47 17.52 -2.56
CA ARG A 43 -8.30 16.68 -3.43
C ARG A 43 -8.17 15.20 -3.08
N ALA A 44 -9.28 14.47 -3.17
CA ALA A 44 -9.24 13.02 -3.19
C ALA A 44 -8.97 12.54 -4.63
N VAL A 45 -8.19 11.48 -4.76
CA VAL A 45 -7.84 10.83 -6.03
C VAL A 45 -8.23 9.36 -5.93
N LEU A 46 -9.14 8.93 -6.80
CA LEU A 46 -9.65 7.56 -6.90
C LEU A 46 -9.03 6.87 -8.12
N PHE A 47 -8.63 5.61 -7.95
CA PHE A 47 -8.18 4.77 -9.05
C PHE A 47 -8.82 3.38 -9.01
N GLY A 48 -9.17 2.88 -10.19
CA GLY A 48 -9.56 1.50 -10.45
C GLY A 48 -10.87 1.05 -9.79
N GLY A 49 -10.94 -0.23 -9.45
CA GLY A 49 -12.14 -0.86 -8.89
C GLY A 49 -12.81 -1.81 -9.88
N GLN A 50 -13.93 -2.40 -9.45
CA GLN A 50 -14.74 -3.30 -10.27
C GLN A 50 -16.23 -3.13 -10.01
N CYS A 51 -17.05 -3.24 -11.05
CA CYS A 51 -18.50 -3.37 -10.92
C CYS A 51 -18.97 -4.72 -11.45
N CYS A 52 -20.18 -5.09 -11.09
CA CYS A 52 -20.88 -6.24 -11.66
C CYS A 52 -22.33 -5.81 -11.83
N VAL A 53 -22.74 -5.59 -13.07
CA VAL A 53 -24.12 -5.26 -13.42
C VAL A 53 -24.64 -6.38 -14.32
N ASN A 54 -25.39 -7.31 -13.73
CA ASN A 54 -26.05 -8.43 -14.45
C ASN A 54 -25.12 -9.22 -15.39
N GLY A 55 -23.86 -9.45 -15.02
CA GLY A 55 -22.86 -10.04 -15.92
C GLY A 55 -21.49 -10.28 -15.28
N PRO A 56 -20.44 -10.54 -16.10
CA PRO A 56 -19.07 -10.67 -15.60
C PRO A 56 -18.62 -9.37 -14.93
N TYR A 57 -17.58 -9.46 -14.10
CA TYR A 57 -16.98 -8.27 -13.49
C TYR A 57 -16.33 -7.40 -14.56
N GLU A 58 -16.66 -6.12 -14.54
CA GLU A 58 -15.93 -5.09 -15.28
C GLU A 58 -14.90 -4.44 -14.34
N TYR A 59 -13.69 -4.23 -14.85
CA TYR A 59 -12.59 -3.64 -14.11
C TYR A 59 -12.24 -2.28 -14.69
N PHE A 60 -11.95 -1.33 -13.82
CA PHE A 60 -11.67 0.05 -14.22
C PHE A 60 -10.19 0.38 -14.11
N ARG A 61 -9.75 1.31 -14.95
CA ARG A 61 -8.43 1.97 -14.89
C ARG A 61 -8.54 3.49 -14.79
N GLY A 62 -9.76 4.03 -14.78
CA GLY A 62 -9.99 5.48 -14.73
C GLY A 62 -9.46 6.08 -13.44
N VAL A 63 -8.96 7.31 -13.54
CA VAL A 63 -8.60 8.16 -12.41
C VAL A 63 -9.68 9.22 -12.28
N HIS A 64 -10.16 9.44 -11.06
CA HIS A 64 -11.14 10.48 -10.77
C HIS A 64 -10.69 11.31 -9.59
N THR A 65 -11.07 12.57 -9.57
CA THR A 65 -10.75 13.50 -8.49
C THR A 65 -11.99 14.11 -7.90
N LEU A 66 -11.98 14.33 -6.59
CA LEU A 66 -12.97 15.14 -5.90
C LEU A 66 -12.23 16.27 -5.21
N GLN A 67 -12.55 17.50 -5.59
CA GLN A 67 -11.95 18.72 -5.05
C GLN A 67 -12.67 19.10 -3.75
N PHE A 68 -11.91 19.40 -2.70
CA PHE A 68 -12.45 19.99 -1.47
C PHE A 68 -12.01 21.46 -1.46
N GLN A 69 -12.86 22.35 -1.94
CA GLN A 69 -12.66 23.80 -1.80
C GLN A 69 -13.05 24.25 -0.38
N GLU A 70 -12.41 25.32 0.11
CA GLU A 70 -12.73 25.95 1.39
C GLU A 70 -13.73 27.11 1.24
N ASP A 71 -13.96 27.57 0.00
CA ASP A 71 -14.83 28.70 -0.33
C ASP A 71 -16.06 28.17 -1.13
N ASP A 72 -17.24 28.22 -0.49
CA ASP A 72 -18.53 27.63 -0.89
C ASP A 72 -19.18 28.19 -2.20
N ASP A 73 -18.42 28.78 -3.13
CA ASP A 73 -18.98 29.58 -4.23
C ASP A 73 -18.98 28.94 -5.64
N ASP A 74 -18.38 27.75 -5.85
CA ASP A 74 -18.45 27.01 -7.13
C ASP A 74 -19.28 25.72 -6.99
N ASP A 75 -20.35 25.62 -7.78
CA ASP A 75 -21.30 24.49 -7.90
C ASP A 75 -20.66 23.17 -8.44
N ASP A 76 -19.33 23.04 -8.48
CA ASP A 76 -18.63 21.85 -9.00
C ASP A 76 -18.54 20.74 -7.92
N GLU A 77 -19.69 20.42 -7.33
CA GLU A 77 -19.87 19.38 -6.31
C GLU A 77 -19.86 17.98 -6.97
N GLY A 78 -18.68 17.46 -7.31
CA GLY A 78 -18.65 16.14 -7.94
C GLY A 78 -17.28 15.50 -8.12
N TRP A 79 -17.31 14.17 -8.24
CA TRP A 79 -16.16 13.44 -8.78
C TRP A 79 -16.04 13.72 -10.27
N SER A 80 -14.87 14.19 -10.71
CA SER A 80 -14.56 14.46 -12.11
C SER A 80 -13.48 13.49 -12.61
N PRO A 81 -13.52 13.07 -13.89
CA PRO A 81 -12.44 12.29 -14.47
C PRO A 81 -11.15 13.12 -14.55
N LEU A 82 -10.01 12.51 -14.21
CA LEU A 82 -8.68 13.09 -14.40
C LEU A 82 -8.03 12.42 -15.62
N PRO A 83 -7.93 13.09 -16.77
CA PRO A 83 -7.19 12.58 -17.91
C PRO A 83 -5.75 12.28 -17.53
N THR A 84 -5.22 11.15 -17.99
CA THR A 84 -3.82 10.77 -17.77
C THR A 84 -3.18 10.39 -19.10
N GLU A 85 -1.88 10.62 -19.20
CA GLU A 85 -1.12 10.39 -20.43
C GLU A 85 -0.09 9.26 -20.26
N GLY A 86 0.31 8.68 -21.40
CA GLY A 86 1.37 7.67 -21.46
C GLY A 86 0.93 6.25 -21.08
N PRO A 87 1.90 5.34 -20.86
CA PRO A 87 1.64 3.96 -20.45
C PRO A 87 0.94 3.94 -19.09
N HIS A 88 -0.17 3.22 -18.97
CA HIS A 88 -0.95 3.19 -17.73
C HIS A 88 -1.13 1.74 -17.22
N PRO A 89 -1.40 1.55 -15.92
CA PRO A 89 -1.73 0.24 -15.37
C PRO A 89 -2.94 -0.40 -16.07
N CYS A 90 -2.93 -1.73 -16.18
CA CYS A 90 -4.13 -2.48 -16.59
C CYS A 90 -5.31 -2.20 -15.64
N PRO A 91 -6.56 -2.28 -16.14
CA PRO A 91 -7.74 -2.22 -15.27
C PRO A 91 -7.68 -3.26 -14.17
N ARG A 92 -7.98 -2.84 -12.94
CA ARG A 92 -7.75 -3.67 -11.75
C ARG A 92 -8.59 -3.24 -10.55
N ALA A 93 -8.90 -4.20 -9.70
CA ALA A 93 -9.54 -3.99 -8.41
C ALA A 93 -8.71 -4.60 -7.28
N GLN A 94 -9.05 -4.28 -6.02
CA GLN A 94 -8.38 -4.80 -4.82
C GLN A 94 -6.87 -4.51 -4.77
N HIS A 95 -6.40 -3.57 -5.59
CA HIS A 95 -5.05 -3.02 -5.49
C HIS A 95 -4.97 -2.15 -4.23
N SER A 96 -3.76 -1.70 -3.94
CA SER A 96 -3.52 -0.77 -2.85
C SER A 96 -2.88 0.49 -3.35
N ALA A 97 -3.25 1.61 -2.74
CA ALA A 97 -2.75 2.92 -3.09
C ALA A 97 -2.20 3.64 -1.87
N ALA A 98 -1.15 4.43 -2.10
CA ALA A 98 -0.60 5.37 -1.14
C ALA A 98 -0.19 6.64 -1.88
N ILE A 99 0.02 7.74 -1.16
CA ILE A 99 0.44 9.01 -1.77
C ILE A 99 1.59 9.62 -0.99
N ARG A 100 2.55 10.21 -1.73
CA ARG A 100 3.66 11.00 -1.18
C ARG A 100 3.79 12.28 -1.99
N GLY A 101 3.52 13.42 -1.36
CA GLY A 101 3.45 14.69 -2.09
C GLY A 101 2.35 14.62 -3.14
N CYS A 102 2.72 14.85 -4.41
CA CYS A 102 1.83 14.75 -5.56
C CYS A 102 1.93 13.41 -6.32
N VAL A 103 2.66 12.41 -5.78
CA VAL A 103 2.81 11.12 -6.46
C VAL A 103 1.96 10.05 -5.78
N MET A 104 0.97 9.53 -6.49
CA MET A 104 0.19 8.36 -6.09
C MET A 104 0.92 7.08 -6.50
N VAL A 105 1.06 6.15 -5.57
CA VAL A 105 1.68 4.84 -5.79
C VAL A 105 0.58 3.79 -5.80
N ILE A 106 0.53 2.96 -6.85
CA ILE A 106 -0.34 1.78 -6.95
C ILE A 106 0.52 0.52 -6.87
N TYR A 107 0.07 -0.45 -6.07
CA TYR A 107 0.67 -1.77 -6.04
C TYR A 107 -0.37 -2.87 -6.19
N GLY A 108 -0.06 -3.82 -7.09
CA GLY A 108 -0.75 -5.09 -7.23
C GLY A 108 -2.23 -4.98 -7.61
N GLY A 109 -3.06 -5.81 -6.98
CA GLY A 109 -4.48 -6.00 -7.30
C GLY A 109 -4.71 -7.17 -8.25
N ALA A 110 -5.91 -7.25 -8.82
CA ALA A 110 -6.26 -8.29 -9.78
C ALA A 110 -7.32 -7.82 -10.78
N ASN A 111 -7.41 -8.54 -11.89
CA ASN A 111 -8.57 -8.57 -12.77
C ASN A 111 -9.05 -10.01 -12.98
N ASP A 112 -9.90 -10.24 -13.96
CA ASP A 112 -10.42 -11.56 -14.35
C ASP A 112 -9.38 -12.50 -14.97
N VAL A 113 -8.23 -11.96 -15.39
CA VAL A 113 -7.14 -12.70 -16.05
C VAL A 113 -6.05 -13.10 -15.07
N ARG A 114 -5.57 -12.16 -14.25
CA ARG A 114 -4.38 -12.37 -13.40
C ARG A 114 -4.37 -11.51 -12.15
N GLN A 115 -3.56 -11.92 -11.19
CA GLN A 115 -3.10 -11.07 -10.09
C GLN A 115 -1.85 -10.28 -10.54
N PHE A 116 -1.74 -9.06 -10.07
CA PHE A 116 -0.62 -8.18 -10.34
C PHE A 116 0.29 -8.03 -9.11
N ASN A 117 1.59 -7.84 -9.35
CA ASN A 117 2.60 -7.47 -8.36
C ASN A 117 3.50 -6.34 -8.88
N ASP A 118 3.01 -5.59 -9.86
CA ASP A 118 3.64 -4.40 -10.41
C ASP A 118 3.47 -3.20 -9.47
N VAL A 119 4.35 -2.22 -9.63
CA VAL A 119 4.32 -0.93 -8.94
C VAL A 119 4.18 0.17 -9.99
N TRP A 120 3.19 1.03 -9.84
CA TRP A 120 2.94 2.16 -10.73
C TRP A 120 2.94 3.46 -9.95
N LEU A 121 3.47 4.51 -10.56
CA LEU A 121 3.46 5.87 -10.04
C LEU A 121 2.61 6.74 -10.96
N LEU A 122 1.67 7.49 -10.39
CA LEU A 122 0.98 8.58 -11.07
C LEU A 122 1.50 9.89 -10.47
N ASP A 123 2.22 10.66 -11.27
CA ASP A 123 2.58 12.03 -10.91
C ASP A 123 1.38 12.93 -11.21
N LEU A 124 0.82 13.54 -10.16
CA LEU A 124 -0.39 14.35 -10.26
C LEU A 124 -0.09 15.80 -10.70
N SER A 125 1.17 16.16 -10.92
CA SER A 125 1.57 17.47 -11.44
C SER A 125 1.47 17.55 -12.97
N ASP A 126 1.75 16.44 -13.66
CA ASP A 126 1.64 16.33 -15.12
C ASP A 126 0.67 15.22 -15.56
N CYS A 127 0.07 14.50 -14.61
CA CYS A 127 -0.89 13.41 -14.82
C CYS A 127 -0.30 12.25 -15.65
N THR A 128 1.00 11.97 -15.47
CA THR A 128 1.68 10.89 -16.18
C THR A 128 1.89 9.66 -15.31
N TRP A 129 1.77 8.49 -15.95
CA TRP A 129 2.02 7.20 -15.32
C TRP A 129 3.43 6.69 -15.63
N THR A 130 4.07 6.10 -14.61
CA THR A 130 5.36 5.42 -14.74
C THR A 130 5.30 4.03 -14.10
N GLU A 131 5.65 2.98 -14.84
CA GLU A 131 5.83 1.63 -14.31
C GLU A 131 7.22 1.52 -13.65
N MET A 132 7.26 1.20 -12.35
CA MET A 132 8.49 0.94 -11.63
C MET A 132 8.90 -0.52 -11.82
N ARG A 133 9.74 -0.76 -12.81
CA ARG A 133 10.29 -2.10 -13.08
C ARG A 133 11.44 -2.41 -12.13
N PRO A 134 11.38 -3.52 -11.38
CA PRO A 134 12.43 -3.83 -10.44
C PRO A 134 13.79 -4.05 -11.12
N ASP A 135 14.87 -3.58 -10.50
CA ASP A 135 16.22 -3.90 -10.99
C ASP A 135 16.54 -5.37 -10.73
N GLU A 136 16.45 -6.19 -11.77
CA GLU A 136 16.65 -7.65 -11.69
C GLU A 136 18.03 -8.06 -11.16
N ARG A 137 19.04 -7.19 -11.21
CA ARG A 137 20.41 -7.53 -10.75
C ARG A 137 20.56 -7.46 -9.23
N HIS A 138 19.80 -6.57 -8.59
CA HIS A 138 20.00 -6.20 -7.19
C HIS A 138 18.74 -6.35 -6.34
N SER A 139 17.57 -6.43 -6.96
CA SER A 139 16.30 -6.64 -6.30
C SER A 139 16.13 -8.11 -5.89
N GLU A 140 15.62 -8.34 -4.69
CA GLU A 140 15.01 -9.63 -4.39
C GLU A 140 13.75 -9.84 -5.26
N PRO A 141 13.25 -11.08 -5.41
CA PRO A 141 12.03 -11.30 -6.17
C PRO A 141 10.79 -10.66 -5.51
N ALA A 142 9.96 -9.97 -6.29
CA ALA A 142 8.70 -9.36 -5.85
C ALA A 142 7.77 -10.37 -5.11
N PRO A 143 6.76 -9.94 -4.36
CA PRO A 143 5.81 -10.88 -3.77
C PRO A 143 5.18 -11.81 -4.84
N PRO A 144 5.04 -13.12 -4.55
CA PRO A 144 4.46 -14.08 -5.47
C PRO A 144 2.95 -13.82 -5.63
N VAL A 145 2.47 -14.01 -6.85
CA VAL A 145 1.06 -13.86 -7.23
C VAL A 145 0.55 -15.13 -7.91
N GLU A 146 -0.76 -15.39 -7.82
CA GLU A 146 -1.39 -16.46 -8.59
C GLU A 146 -1.43 -16.04 -10.06
N THR A 147 -0.68 -16.75 -10.92
CA THR A 147 -0.53 -16.42 -12.34
C THR A 147 -1.78 -16.73 -13.18
N ARG A 148 -2.71 -17.51 -12.64
CA ARG A 148 -3.99 -17.85 -13.27
C ARG A 148 -5.07 -17.85 -12.20
N ILE A 149 -6.06 -16.97 -12.37
CA ILE A 149 -7.23 -16.96 -11.50
C ILE A 149 -8.23 -17.98 -12.07
N GLU A 150 -8.42 -19.10 -11.37
CA GLU A 150 -9.56 -19.98 -11.66
C GLU A 150 -10.84 -19.21 -11.30
N GLN A 151 -11.64 -18.87 -12.32
CA GLN A 151 -12.94 -18.23 -12.14
C GLN A 151 -13.91 -19.22 -11.48
N GLN A 152 -13.92 -19.28 -10.15
CA GLN A 152 -14.95 -20.01 -9.42
C GLN A 152 -16.10 -19.06 -9.10
N ASN A 153 -17.26 -19.29 -9.73
CA ASN A 153 -18.52 -18.57 -9.47
C ASN A 153 -18.36 -17.04 -9.51
N PHE A 154 -17.59 -16.54 -10.49
CA PHE A 154 -17.27 -15.12 -10.69
C PHE A 154 -16.51 -14.45 -9.54
N ARG A 155 -16.14 -15.14 -8.45
CA ARG A 155 -15.45 -14.52 -7.32
C ARG A 155 -13.94 -14.52 -7.50
N VAL A 156 -13.35 -13.35 -7.69
CA VAL A 156 -11.90 -13.16 -7.54
C VAL A 156 -11.54 -13.28 -6.05
N LYS A 157 -10.57 -14.16 -5.73
CA LYS A 157 -10.03 -14.27 -4.36
C LYS A 157 -9.45 -12.93 -3.93
N SER A 158 -9.75 -12.53 -2.68
CA SER A 158 -9.17 -11.33 -2.06
C SER A 158 -7.64 -11.34 -2.20
N CYS A 159 -7.12 -10.31 -2.84
CA CYS A 159 -5.70 -10.11 -3.10
C CYS A 159 -5.15 -8.80 -2.52
N ARG A 160 -5.94 -8.10 -1.67
CA ARG A 160 -5.55 -6.79 -1.18
C ARG A 160 -4.31 -6.90 -0.30
N SER A 161 -3.20 -6.40 -0.81
CA SER A 161 -1.95 -6.29 -0.06
C SER A 161 -2.01 -5.04 0.81
N ILE A 162 -1.45 -5.07 2.01
CA ILE A 162 -1.37 -3.85 2.82
C ILE A 162 -0.29 -2.97 2.22
N LEU A 163 -0.58 -1.67 2.09
CA LEU A 163 0.37 -0.69 1.59
C LEU A 163 0.58 0.40 2.63
N SER A 164 1.82 0.58 3.07
CA SER A 164 2.19 1.70 3.91
C SER A 164 3.51 2.30 3.46
N LEU A 165 3.58 3.63 3.43
CA LEU A 165 4.82 4.34 3.11
C LEU A 165 5.63 4.58 4.37
N ARG A 166 6.90 4.19 4.32
CA ARG A 166 7.92 4.48 5.34
C ARG A 166 9.08 5.20 4.66
N GLY A 167 9.06 6.53 4.67
CA GLY A 167 9.97 7.30 3.84
C GLY A 167 9.72 7.00 2.35
N MET A 168 10.76 6.55 1.64
CA MET A 168 10.70 6.13 0.23
C MET A 168 10.45 4.62 0.05
N GLN A 169 10.07 3.92 1.13
CA GLN A 169 9.82 2.48 1.07
C GLN A 169 8.34 2.17 1.14
N LEU A 170 7.93 1.28 0.26
CA LEU A 170 6.60 0.72 0.17
C LEU A 170 6.56 -0.60 0.91
N LEU A 171 5.90 -0.63 2.06
CA LEU A 171 5.73 -1.86 2.84
C LEU A 171 4.53 -2.63 2.30
N VAL A 172 4.77 -3.88 1.93
CA VAL A 172 3.80 -4.79 1.33
C VAL A 172 3.70 -6.05 2.16
N LEU A 173 2.52 -6.29 2.75
CA LEU A 173 2.20 -7.58 3.36
C LEU A 173 1.58 -8.49 2.30
N GLY A 174 2.27 -9.57 1.93
CA GLY A 174 1.86 -10.49 0.86
C GLY A 174 2.17 -11.95 1.17
N ARG A 175 1.83 -12.87 0.25
CA ARG A 175 2.14 -14.30 0.42
C ARG A 175 3.65 -14.54 0.37
N SER A 176 4.14 -15.49 1.16
CA SER A 176 5.56 -15.89 1.14
C SER A 176 5.91 -16.74 -0.07
N ARG A 177 7.15 -16.60 -0.59
CA ARG A 177 7.72 -17.47 -1.65
C ARG A 177 8.19 -18.84 -1.16
N LYS A 178 8.32 -19.06 0.16
CA LYS A 178 8.87 -20.33 0.68
C LYS A 178 7.83 -21.46 0.54
N PRO A 179 8.14 -22.59 -0.13
CA PRO A 179 7.16 -23.63 -0.51
C PRO A 179 6.43 -24.33 0.64
N VAL A 180 7.00 -24.31 1.85
CA VAL A 180 6.40 -24.97 3.00
C VAL A 180 5.71 -23.91 3.83
N THR A 181 4.38 -24.00 3.88
CA THR A 181 3.40 -23.20 4.64
C THR A 181 2.94 -21.92 3.95
N GLY A 182 1.63 -21.80 3.69
CA GLY A 182 0.95 -20.61 3.14
C GLY A 182 0.97 -19.41 4.10
N ARG A 183 2.17 -18.98 4.50
CA ARG A 183 2.49 -17.91 5.42
C ARG A 183 2.58 -16.60 4.67
N TRP A 184 2.31 -15.51 5.37
CA TRP A 184 2.55 -14.17 4.87
C TRP A 184 3.98 -13.75 5.15
N ALA A 185 4.48 -12.80 4.35
CA ALA A 185 5.77 -12.17 4.49
C ALA A 185 5.60 -10.66 4.30
N LEU A 186 6.44 -9.90 5.00
CA LEU A 186 6.54 -8.46 4.83
C LEU A 186 7.64 -8.18 3.81
N TYR A 187 7.32 -7.37 2.82
CA TYR A 187 8.23 -6.91 1.78
C TYR A 187 8.37 -5.40 1.86
N ALA A 188 9.52 -4.87 1.46
CA ALA A 188 9.74 -3.46 1.23
C ALA A 188 10.17 -3.26 -0.22
N PHE A 189 9.50 -2.38 -0.95
CA PHE A 189 9.97 -1.89 -2.24
C PHE A 189 10.52 -0.48 -2.08
N ASP A 190 11.77 -0.28 -2.46
CA ASP A 190 12.44 1.01 -2.41
C ASP A 190 12.15 1.81 -3.68
N LEU A 191 11.47 2.94 -3.55
CA LEU A 191 11.03 3.78 -4.67
C LEU A 191 12.17 4.54 -5.34
N HIS A 192 13.35 4.64 -4.72
CA HIS A 192 14.51 5.30 -5.33
C HIS A 192 15.30 4.35 -6.23
N THR A 193 15.49 3.12 -5.76
CA THR A 193 16.29 2.10 -6.44
C THR A 193 15.47 1.10 -7.26
N ALA A 194 14.14 1.15 -7.13
CA ALA A 194 13.22 0.16 -7.68
C ALA A 194 13.59 -1.28 -7.24
N CYS A 195 13.92 -1.47 -5.96
CA CYS A 195 14.36 -2.78 -5.46
C CYS A 195 13.43 -3.32 -4.37
N TRP A 196 13.06 -4.59 -4.50
CA TRP A 196 12.39 -5.34 -3.44
C TRP A 196 13.38 -5.92 -2.44
N LYS A 197 12.91 -6.01 -1.19
CA LYS A 197 13.57 -6.72 -0.09
C LYS A 197 12.54 -7.39 0.80
N ALA A 198 12.71 -8.68 1.08
CA ALA A 198 11.95 -9.37 2.11
C ALA A 198 12.43 -8.91 3.50
N LEU A 199 11.50 -8.46 4.32
CA LEU A 199 11.78 -8.07 5.70
C LEU A 199 11.54 -9.28 6.62
N PRO A 200 12.39 -9.46 7.66
CA PRO A 200 12.11 -10.43 8.71
C PRO A 200 10.80 -10.06 9.40
N ALA A 201 9.85 -10.99 9.42
CA ALA A 201 8.61 -10.80 10.16
C ALA A 201 8.24 -12.10 10.86
N GLN A 202 8.23 -12.05 12.19
CA GLN A 202 7.82 -13.15 13.04
C GLN A 202 6.27 -13.20 13.06
N GLN A 203 5.68 -14.38 13.23
CA GLN A 203 4.23 -14.57 13.48
C GLN A 203 3.27 -14.27 12.30
N LEU A 204 3.75 -13.94 11.10
CA LEU A 204 2.89 -13.75 9.91
C LEU A 204 2.25 -15.03 9.34
N ALA A 205 2.50 -16.19 9.97
CA ALA A 205 2.17 -17.48 9.40
C ALA A 205 0.66 -17.74 9.23
N LEU A 206 -0.17 -17.02 9.98
CA LEU A 206 -1.60 -17.32 10.14
C LEU A 206 -2.53 -16.21 9.65
N TRP A 207 -2.05 -14.96 9.56
CA TRP A 207 -2.89 -13.83 9.14
C TRP A 207 -3.52 -14.05 7.76
N ARG A 208 -4.73 -13.58 7.47
CA ARG A 208 -5.39 -13.64 6.15
C ARG A 208 -6.40 -12.50 6.01
N GLY A 209 -6.77 -12.16 4.77
CA GLY A 209 -7.92 -11.30 4.47
C GLY A 209 -7.60 -9.83 4.19
N ASN A 210 -8.65 -9.04 3.98
CA ASN A 210 -8.54 -7.61 3.70
C ASN A 210 -8.12 -6.87 4.95
N ALA A 211 -6.94 -6.29 4.92
CA ALA A 211 -6.40 -5.52 6.02
C ALA A 211 -6.02 -4.11 5.54
N ALA A 212 -6.18 -3.14 6.42
CA ALA A 212 -5.57 -1.83 6.28
C ALA A 212 -4.36 -1.78 7.20
N GLY A 213 -3.35 -0.99 6.85
CA GLY A 213 -2.23 -0.78 7.75
C GLY A 213 -1.59 0.58 7.56
N TRP A 214 -0.95 1.04 8.63
CA TRP A 214 -0.24 2.31 8.69
C TRP A 214 1.02 2.16 9.51
N VAL A 215 2.03 2.97 9.19
CA VAL A 215 3.26 3.04 9.98
C VAL A 215 3.11 4.14 11.02
N THR A 216 3.41 3.82 12.26
CA THR A 216 3.46 4.76 13.39
C THR A 216 4.90 4.87 13.87
N LYS A 217 5.34 6.10 14.16
CA LYS A 217 6.60 6.37 14.87
C LYS A 217 6.30 6.59 16.35
N LEU A 218 6.95 5.82 17.21
CA LEU A 218 6.84 5.93 18.66
C LEU A 218 7.78 7.01 19.21
N ASP A 219 7.51 7.47 20.42
CA ASP A 219 8.28 8.51 21.11
C ASP A 219 9.75 8.13 21.32
N ASP A 220 10.05 6.83 21.43
CA ASP A 220 11.41 6.29 21.54
C ASP A 220 12.13 6.16 20.18
N GLY A 221 11.53 6.69 19.12
CA GLY A 221 12.08 6.66 17.75
C GLY A 221 11.92 5.33 17.01
N LYS A 222 11.30 4.32 17.63
CA LYS A 222 10.97 3.07 16.95
C LYS A 222 9.81 3.27 15.98
N GLU A 223 9.78 2.47 14.92
CA GLU A 223 8.67 2.43 13.97
C GLU A 223 7.94 1.10 14.07
N GLU A 224 6.62 1.16 13.95
CA GLU A 224 5.76 -0.01 13.96
C GLU A 224 4.79 0.06 12.79
N LEU A 225 4.61 -1.06 12.09
CA LEU A 225 3.53 -1.24 11.14
C LEU A 225 2.33 -1.82 11.88
N TRP A 226 1.29 -1.02 11.99
CA TRP A 226 0.01 -1.39 12.55
C TRP A 226 -0.88 -1.89 11.43
N VAL A 227 -1.45 -3.07 11.61
CA VAL A 227 -2.29 -3.77 10.65
C VAL A 227 -3.61 -4.09 11.33
N HIS A 228 -4.71 -3.65 10.73
CA HIS A 228 -6.06 -3.84 11.24
C HIS A 228 -6.93 -4.55 10.22
N GLY A 229 -7.76 -5.47 10.70
CA GLY A 229 -8.62 -6.30 9.86
C GLY A 229 -7.90 -7.52 9.31
N GLY A 230 -8.62 -8.37 8.60
CA GLY A 230 -8.19 -9.74 8.39
C GLY A 230 -8.37 -10.60 9.65
N HIS A 231 -8.04 -11.88 9.53
CA HIS A 231 -8.26 -12.92 10.54
C HIS A 231 -7.07 -13.89 10.58
N ARG A 232 -6.68 -14.38 11.76
CA ARG A 232 -5.63 -15.41 11.90
C ARG A 232 -6.12 -16.82 11.61
N GLU A 233 -7.40 -17.09 11.82
CA GLU A 233 -7.96 -18.43 11.66
C GLU A 233 -8.87 -18.51 10.42
N PRO A 234 -8.72 -19.56 9.58
CA PRO A 234 -9.62 -19.77 8.45
C PRO A 234 -11.08 -19.85 8.91
N GLY A 235 -11.94 -18.97 8.36
CA GLY A 235 -13.36 -18.94 8.69
C GLY A 235 -13.74 -18.03 9.87
N SER A 236 -12.76 -17.49 10.60
CA SER A 236 -13.03 -16.43 11.58
C SER A 236 -13.48 -15.15 10.88
N ARG A 237 -14.45 -14.47 11.50
CA ARG A 237 -14.95 -13.15 11.08
C ARG A 237 -14.44 -12.02 11.96
N GLU A 238 -13.63 -12.33 12.96
CA GLU A 238 -13.11 -11.35 13.89
C GLU A 238 -11.98 -10.56 13.21
N ALA A 239 -12.16 -9.23 13.17
CA ALA A 239 -11.13 -8.32 12.72
C ALA A 239 -10.07 -8.22 13.81
N GLU A 240 -8.87 -8.71 13.54
CA GLU A 240 -7.77 -8.65 14.50
C GLU A 240 -6.86 -7.44 14.24
N GLN A 241 -6.02 -7.15 15.24
CA GLN A 241 -4.90 -6.21 15.12
C GLN A 241 -3.57 -6.97 15.15
N LEU A 242 -2.66 -6.57 14.25
CA LEU A 242 -1.28 -7.05 14.19
C LEU A 242 -0.36 -5.83 14.24
N VAL A 243 0.61 -5.84 15.15
CA VAL A 243 1.63 -4.81 15.24
C VAL A 243 2.97 -5.46 14.94
N LEU A 244 3.64 -4.97 13.89
CA LEU A 244 4.94 -5.45 13.47
C LEU A 244 5.98 -4.38 13.79
N PRO A 245 6.95 -4.65 14.69
CA PRO A 245 8.05 -3.74 14.89
C PRO A 245 8.87 -3.68 13.60
N LEU A 246 8.93 -2.50 13.00
CA LEU A 246 9.81 -2.25 11.87
C LEU A 246 11.15 -1.93 12.49
N HIS A 247 12.10 -2.84 12.40
CA HIS A 247 13.44 -2.60 12.95
C HIS A 247 14.00 -1.31 12.36
N THR A 248 13.96 -0.24 13.16
CA THR A 248 14.81 0.93 13.01
C THR A 248 16.12 0.55 13.67
N GLY A 249 17.17 0.42 12.87
CA GLY A 249 18.46 0.18 13.47
C GLY A 249 19.58 -0.01 12.47
N PRO A 250 20.66 0.77 12.62
CA PRO A 250 22.00 0.23 12.46
C PRO A 250 22.28 -0.92 13.46
N THR A 251 21.42 -1.19 14.45
CA THR A 251 21.74 -2.03 15.62
C THR A 251 21.83 -3.53 15.33
N ALA A 252 21.15 -4.05 14.30
CA ALA A 252 21.32 -5.46 13.91
C ALA A 252 22.65 -5.72 13.18
N LEU A 253 23.14 -4.72 12.43
CA LEU A 253 24.48 -4.74 11.86
C LEU A 253 25.51 -4.53 12.98
N LEU A 254 25.31 -3.55 13.87
CA LEU A 254 26.24 -3.24 14.96
C LEU A 254 26.41 -4.43 15.93
N GLN A 255 25.36 -5.17 16.29
CA GLN A 255 25.50 -6.35 17.16
C GLN A 255 26.16 -7.54 16.46
N ARG A 256 25.98 -7.71 15.14
CA ARG A 256 26.73 -8.69 14.34
C ARG A 256 28.20 -8.28 14.17
N THR A 257 28.45 -6.99 13.95
CA THR A 257 29.79 -6.41 13.83
C THR A 257 30.53 -6.47 15.16
N ILE A 258 29.90 -6.17 16.30
CA ILE A 258 30.50 -6.28 17.64
C ILE A 258 30.86 -7.73 17.97
N ARG A 259 30.00 -8.71 17.64
CA ARG A 259 30.34 -10.14 17.78
C ARG A 259 31.46 -10.59 16.84
N GLY A 260 31.58 -9.97 15.66
CA GLY A 260 32.67 -10.20 14.70
C GLY A 260 33.99 -9.50 15.06
N ILE A 261 33.93 -8.34 15.72
CA ILE A 261 35.11 -7.57 16.17
C ILE A 261 35.89 -8.32 17.24
N HIS A 262 35.22 -9.06 18.13
CA HIS A 262 35.88 -9.92 19.11
C HIS A 262 36.62 -11.12 18.48
N ALA A 263 36.43 -11.39 17.19
CA ALA A 263 37.06 -12.49 16.44
C ALA A 263 38.16 -12.01 15.46
N LEU A 264 38.48 -10.71 15.44
CA LEU A 264 39.48 -10.15 14.52
C LEU A 264 40.86 -9.98 15.20
N PRO A 265 41.97 -10.27 14.49
CA PRO A 265 43.32 -10.00 14.98
C PRO A 265 43.56 -8.50 15.28
N PRO A 266 44.40 -8.15 16.27
CA PRO A 266 44.62 -6.78 16.74
C PRO A 266 45.01 -5.78 15.63
N GLU A 267 45.70 -6.24 14.60
CA GLU A 267 46.12 -5.42 13.44
C GLU A 267 44.94 -4.87 12.60
N ASN A 268 43.75 -5.46 12.67
CA ASN A 268 42.58 -5.06 11.87
C ASN A 268 41.62 -4.08 12.57
N LEU A 269 41.85 -3.76 13.85
CA LEU A 269 40.98 -2.86 14.63
C LEU A 269 41.06 -1.40 14.14
N LYS A 270 42.17 -0.97 13.55
CA LYS A 270 42.35 0.41 13.05
C LYS A 270 41.41 0.78 11.90
N LEU A 271 41.02 -0.19 11.06
CA LEU A 271 40.08 0.02 9.95
C LEU A 271 38.64 0.21 10.44
N VAL A 272 38.24 -0.52 11.48
CA VAL A 272 36.88 -0.49 12.05
C VAL A 272 36.60 0.83 12.78
N PHE A 273 37.58 1.41 13.47
CA PHE A 273 37.41 2.70 14.16
C PHE A 273 37.20 3.86 13.19
N SER A 274 37.84 3.87 12.00
CA SER A 274 37.61 4.91 10.99
C SER A 274 36.21 4.85 10.39
N TYR A 275 35.61 3.66 10.31
CA TYR A 275 34.26 3.45 9.79
C TYR A 275 33.18 3.90 10.79
N LEU A 276 33.43 3.74 12.10
CA LEU A 276 32.49 4.15 13.16
C LEU A 276 32.57 5.64 13.49
N SER A 277 33.74 6.28 13.35
CA SER A 277 33.88 7.72 13.61
C SER A 277 33.13 8.59 12.59
N GLY A 278 32.91 8.09 11.36
CA GLY A 278 32.17 8.80 10.31
C GLY A 278 30.64 8.74 10.45
N HIS A 279 30.08 7.87 11.29
CA HIS A 279 28.62 7.72 11.46
C HIS A 279 28.10 8.23 12.82
N LEU A 280 29.00 8.54 13.77
CA LEU A 280 28.62 9.09 15.07
C LEU A 280 28.46 10.62 15.05
N LEU A 281 28.97 11.31 14.02
CA LEU A 281 28.84 12.76 13.88
C LEU A 281 27.48 13.21 13.29
N ASP A 282 26.70 12.30 12.70
CA ASP A 282 25.35 12.60 12.18
C ASP A 282 24.23 12.30 13.21
N LEU A 283 24.59 12.00 14.47
CA LEU A 283 23.66 11.65 15.55
C LEU A 283 23.81 12.51 16.82
N LEU A 284 24.48 13.67 16.71
CA LEU A 284 24.40 14.78 17.67
C LEU A 284 23.71 15.98 16.99
#